data_AF-A0A485MWP9-F1
#
_entry.id   AF-A0A485MWP9-F1
#
_cell.length_a   1.000
_cell.length_b   1.000
_cell.length_c   1.000
_cell.angle_alpha   90.00
_cell.angle_beta   90.00
_cell.angle_gamma   90.00
#
_symmetry.space_group_name_H-M   'P 1'
#
loop_
_entity.id
_entity.type
_entity.pdbx_description
1 polymer ?
#
loop_
_entity_poly.entity_id
_entity_poly.type
_entity_poly.pdbx_seq_one_letter_code
_entity_poly.pdbx_strand_id
1 'polypeptide(L)'
;MDGGDRARARQHVFLLPEYFKDAAKKMKSGLMFVKLVNPCSGEGTIYLFNMCLQQLFEIKVFKEKHHSWFINQSVQSGGLLHFATPIDPLFLLLHYLRKADKEGKFQPLDQVVVDDMFPNCILLLKLPELEKLLQHVTEEKEIDKKKYYKYSKEKTIKWLEKKVNQIVAALKTNHVNVSARVQATAFFSGDQASSDKEEDYICYAHGLVSDYIPRELSDDLCKYLKLPEPSASLPNPPSKVAAQRQRRDK
;
A
#
# COMPACT_ATOMS: atom_id res chain seq x y z
N MET A 1 29.07 -8.62 41.03
CA MET A 1 28.03 -9.40 40.33
C MET A 1 27.84 -8.73 38.98
N ASP A 2 28.42 -9.35 37.96
CA ASP A 2 28.55 -8.78 36.62
C ASP A 2 27.21 -8.94 35.89
N GLY A 3 26.43 -7.87 35.87
CA GLY A 3 25.14 -7.78 35.20
C GLY A 3 25.36 -7.63 33.71
N GLY A 4 25.72 -8.72 33.04
CA GLY A 4 25.83 -8.77 31.59
C GLY A 4 24.51 -8.36 30.94
N ASP A 5 24.52 -7.19 30.32
CA ASP A 5 23.43 -6.66 29.50
C ASP A 5 23.25 -7.56 28.27
N ARG A 6 22.57 -8.70 28.46
CA ARG A 6 22.02 -9.47 27.34
C ARG A 6 20.91 -8.62 26.75
N ALA A 7 21.24 -7.84 25.72
CA ALA A 7 20.26 -7.21 24.85
C ALA A 7 19.21 -8.27 24.49
N ARG A 8 18.02 -8.17 25.09
CA ARG A 8 16.94 -9.13 24.84
C ARG A 8 16.61 -9.08 23.36
N ALA A 9 16.59 -10.25 22.72
CA ALA A 9 16.23 -10.36 21.31
C ALA A 9 14.85 -9.73 21.08
N ARG A 10 14.77 -8.82 20.11
CA ARG A 10 13.52 -8.14 19.77
C ARG A 10 12.53 -9.14 19.18
N GLN A 11 11.33 -9.17 19.74
CA GLN A 11 10.24 -10.00 19.27
C GLN A 11 9.33 -9.19 18.35
N HIS A 12 8.83 -9.82 17.29
CA HIS A 12 7.92 -9.22 16.33
C HIS A 12 6.62 -10.01 16.29
N VAL A 13 5.48 -9.32 16.47
CA VAL A 13 4.15 -9.91 16.37
C VAL A 13 3.64 -9.73 14.95
N PHE A 14 3.30 -10.84 14.28
CA PHE A 14 2.79 -10.86 12.91
C PHE A 14 1.40 -11.49 12.84
N LEU A 15 0.53 -10.90 12.02
CA LEU A 15 -0.69 -11.53 11.51
C LEU A 15 -0.43 -11.98 10.08
N LEU A 16 -0.47 -13.30 9.88
CA LEU A 16 -0.19 -13.98 8.62
C LEU A 16 -1.44 -14.75 8.16
N PRO A 17 -1.65 -14.93 6.84
CA PRO A 17 -2.72 -15.79 6.33
C PRO A 17 -2.62 -17.21 6.87
N GLU A 18 -3.76 -17.82 7.22
CA GLU A 18 -3.80 -19.12 7.92
C GLU A 18 -3.12 -20.25 7.14
N TYR A 19 -3.27 -20.26 5.81
CA TYR A 19 -2.70 -21.28 4.92
C TYR A 19 -1.17 -21.25 4.86
N PHE A 20 -0.50 -20.24 5.41
CA PHE A 20 0.96 -20.22 5.54
C PHE A 20 1.47 -21.33 6.45
N LYS A 21 0.66 -21.79 7.41
CA LYS A 21 0.99 -22.91 8.30
C LYS A 21 1.27 -24.20 7.52
N ASP A 22 0.60 -24.39 6.39
CA ASP A 22 0.77 -25.58 5.54
C ASP A 22 1.80 -25.38 4.44
N ALA A 23 1.96 -24.15 3.94
CA ALA A 23 3.05 -23.80 3.03
C ALA A 23 4.42 -23.99 3.68
N ALA A 24 4.57 -23.63 4.96
CA ALA A 24 5.80 -23.80 5.73
C ALA A 24 6.18 -25.28 5.99
N LYS A 25 5.19 -26.19 5.96
CA LYS A 25 5.43 -27.64 6.14
C LYS A 25 5.94 -28.33 4.88
N LYS A 26 5.56 -27.84 3.69
CA LYS A 26 5.90 -28.47 2.39
C LYS A 26 7.33 -28.18 1.92
N MET A 27 7.97 -27.11 2.41
CA MET A 27 9.38 -26.79 2.16
C MET A 27 9.97 -26.07 3.37
N LYS A 28 11.19 -26.44 3.77
CA LYS A 28 11.87 -25.96 4.99
C LYS A 28 12.04 -24.43 5.13
N SER A 29 11.79 -23.63 4.09
CA SER A 29 11.55 -22.18 4.22
C SER A 29 11.03 -21.57 2.90
N GLY A 30 9.77 -21.86 2.53
CA GLY A 30 9.16 -21.29 1.32
C GLY A 30 8.83 -19.78 1.41
N LEU A 31 8.94 -19.18 2.60
CA LEU A 31 8.64 -17.78 2.87
C LEU A 31 9.93 -17.00 3.09
N MET A 32 10.09 -15.88 2.40
CA MET A 32 11.27 -15.02 2.50
C MET A 32 10.88 -13.55 2.61
N PHE A 33 11.47 -12.84 3.57
CA PHE A 33 11.39 -11.39 3.62
C PHE A 33 12.38 -10.80 2.61
N VAL A 34 11.90 -9.92 1.74
CA VAL A 34 12.69 -9.29 0.69
C VAL A 34 12.51 -7.79 0.73
N LYS A 35 13.59 -7.05 0.48
CA LYS A 35 13.53 -5.61 0.32
C LYS A 35 13.31 -5.28 -1.15
N LEU A 36 12.22 -4.60 -1.46
CA LEU A 36 11.85 -4.14 -2.80
C LEU A 36 11.51 -2.65 -2.75
N VAL A 37 11.37 -2.04 -3.91
CA VAL A 37 10.96 -0.64 -4.03
C VAL A 37 9.50 -0.45 -3.62
N ASN A 38 9.22 0.62 -2.88
CA ASN A 38 7.88 1.14 -2.68
C ASN A 38 7.43 1.86 -3.96
N PRO A 39 6.33 1.44 -4.60
CA PRO A 39 5.94 1.97 -5.90
C PRO A 39 5.53 3.46 -5.86
N CYS A 40 5.11 4.00 -4.71
CA CYS A 40 4.78 5.41 -4.54
C CYS A 40 6.01 6.27 -4.23
N SER A 41 6.80 5.91 -3.22
CA SER A 41 7.92 6.74 -2.75
C SER A 41 9.26 6.47 -3.45
N GLY A 42 9.43 5.29 -4.06
CA GLY A 42 10.72 4.83 -4.59
C GLY A 42 11.71 4.35 -3.52
N GLU A 43 11.33 4.38 -2.23
CA GLU A 43 12.18 3.94 -1.13
C GLU A 43 12.12 2.43 -0.92
N GLY A 44 13.11 1.85 -0.24
CA GLY A 44 13.14 0.41 0.00
C GLY A 44 12.24 -0.02 1.16
N THR A 45 11.23 -0.84 0.85
CA THR A 45 10.26 -1.41 1.79
C THR A 45 10.42 -2.93 1.91
N ILE A 46 10.03 -3.49 3.06
CA ILE A 46 10.04 -4.94 3.31
C ILE A 46 8.73 -5.56 2.80
N TYR A 47 8.89 -6.60 1.99
CA TYR A 47 7.82 -7.47 1.50
C TYR A 47 8.08 -8.91 1.95
N LEU A 48 7.04 -9.73 1.92
CA LEU A 48 7.11 -11.15 2.17
C LEU A 48 6.75 -11.89 0.88
N PHE A 49 7.68 -12.70 0.38
CA PHE A 49 7.48 -13.49 -0.83
C PHE A 49 7.31 -14.96 -0.46
N ASN A 50 6.27 -15.58 -1.02
CA ASN A 50 6.05 -17.01 -0.94
C ASN A 50 6.56 -17.67 -2.23
N MET A 51 7.70 -18.33 -2.14
CA MET A 51 8.35 -19.02 -3.26
C MET A 51 7.54 -20.21 -3.78
N CYS A 52 6.75 -20.86 -2.93
CA CYS A 52 5.98 -22.05 -3.31
C CYS A 52 4.75 -21.70 -4.12
N LEU A 53 4.01 -20.67 -3.68
CA LEU A 53 2.79 -20.21 -4.37
C LEU A 53 3.05 -19.05 -5.33
N GLN A 54 4.28 -18.54 -5.37
CA GLN A 54 4.68 -17.36 -6.15
C GLN A 54 3.76 -16.16 -5.86
N GLN A 55 3.54 -15.88 -4.57
CA GLN A 55 2.68 -14.81 -4.09
C GLN A 55 3.49 -13.75 -3.35
N LEU A 56 3.14 -12.48 -3.56
CA LEU A 56 3.78 -11.34 -2.94
C LEU A 56 2.83 -10.70 -1.90
N PHE A 57 3.38 -10.41 -0.73
CA PHE A 57 2.68 -9.77 0.37
C PHE A 57 3.45 -8.52 0.78
N GLU A 58 2.75 -7.42 1.02
CA GLU A 58 3.32 -6.25 1.67
C GLU A 58 3.26 -6.41 3.19
N ILE A 59 4.20 -5.78 3.89
CA ILE A 59 4.21 -5.74 5.34
C ILE A 59 3.77 -4.35 5.82
N LYS A 60 2.55 -4.26 6.38
CA LYS A 60 2.05 -3.05 7.04
C LYS A 60 2.28 -3.16 8.54
N VAL A 61 2.60 -2.05 9.19
CA VAL A 61 2.86 -2.02 10.63
C VAL A 61 1.89 -1.06 11.29
N PHE A 62 1.03 -1.61 12.16
CA PHE A 62 0.25 -0.81 13.08
C PHE A 62 1.13 -0.37 14.25
N LYS A 63 1.11 0.93 14.53
CA LYS A 63 1.90 1.56 15.57
C LYS A 63 1.08 2.68 16.21
N GLU A 64 0.83 2.54 17.50
CA GLU A 64 0.13 3.53 18.32
C GLU A 64 0.98 3.88 19.56
N LYS A 65 0.83 5.10 20.09
CA LYS A 65 1.63 5.56 21.23
C LYS A 65 1.19 4.85 22.51
N HIS A 66 2.15 4.58 23.41
CA HIS A 66 1.91 4.01 24.73
C HIS A 66 1.39 2.55 24.74
N HIS A 67 1.73 1.76 23.72
CA HIS A 67 1.43 0.32 23.69
C HIS A 67 2.66 -0.57 23.93
N SER A 68 2.42 -1.75 24.49
CA SER A 68 3.41 -2.82 24.70
C SER A 68 2.71 -4.17 24.63
N TRP A 69 3.46 -5.22 24.29
CA TRP A 69 2.96 -6.59 24.25
C TRP A 69 3.46 -7.38 25.45
N PHE A 70 2.57 -8.15 26.07
CA PHE A 70 2.95 -9.26 26.94
C PHE A 70 2.91 -10.54 26.11
N ILE A 71 4.09 -11.11 25.88
CA ILE A 71 4.28 -12.33 25.09
C ILE A 71 4.78 -13.40 26.06
N ASN A 72 3.87 -14.26 26.50
CA ASN A 72 4.12 -15.27 27.54
C ASN A 72 4.75 -14.63 28.79
N GLN A 73 6.01 -14.98 29.10
CA GLN A 73 6.77 -14.48 30.26
C GLN A 73 7.69 -13.30 29.91
N SER A 74 7.44 -12.63 28.78
CA SER A 74 8.28 -11.52 28.30
C SER A 74 7.43 -10.30 27.94
N VAL A 75 8.05 -9.12 28.02
CA VAL A 75 7.45 -7.84 27.62
C VAL A 75 8.20 -7.30 26.42
N GLN A 76 7.47 -7.00 25.35
CA GLN A 76 8.00 -6.36 24.16
C GLN A 76 7.49 -4.91 24.08
N SER A 77 8.42 -3.96 24.17
CA SER A 77 8.13 -2.55 24.05
C SER A 77 7.71 -2.16 22.62
N GLY A 78 6.87 -1.13 22.53
CA GLY A 78 6.50 -0.46 21.27
C GLY A 78 5.19 -0.91 20.65
N GLY A 79 4.59 -2.01 21.11
CA GLY A 79 3.23 -2.42 20.74
C GLY A 79 3.01 -2.62 19.24
N LEU A 80 4.07 -2.85 18.47
CA LEU A 80 3.98 -2.96 17.00
C LEU A 80 3.27 -4.24 16.60
N LEU A 81 2.32 -4.13 15.68
CA LEU A 81 1.62 -5.27 15.08
C LEU A 81 1.86 -5.25 13.57
N HIS A 82 2.45 -6.31 13.04
CA HIS A 82 2.80 -6.43 11.62
C HIS A 82 1.72 -7.25 10.91
N PHE A 83 1.31 -6.81 9.73
CA PHE A 83 0.32 -7.48 8.89
C PHE A 83 0.99 -7.87 7.58
N ALA A 84 0.85 -9.12 7.17
CA ALA A 84 1.20 -9.54 5.82
C ALA A 84 -0.07 -9.58 4.96
N THR A 85 -0.26 -8.54 4.13
CA THR A 85 -1.43 -8.42 3.25
C THR A 85 -1.02 -8.71 1.80
N PRO A 86 -1.83 -9.45 1.02
CA PRO A 86 -1.55 -9.63 -0.41
C PRO A 86 -1.50 -8.27 -1.11
N ILE A 87 -0.51 -8.07 -1.97
CA ILE A 87 -0.40 -6.87 -2.80
C ILE A 87 -0.51 -7.25 -4.28
N ASP A 88 -1.19 -6.40 -5.06
CA ASP A 88 -1.19 -6.54 -6.52
C ASP A 88 0.22 -6.23 -7.06
N PRO A 89 0.92 -7.21 -7.66
CA PRO A 89 2.29 -7.01 -8.15
C PRO A 89 2.39 -5.98 -9.26
N LEU A 90 1.28 -5.65 -9.94
CA LEU A 90 1.28 -4.69 -11.04
C LEU A 90 1.68 -3.29 -10.58
N PHE A 91 1.41 -2.92 -9.32
CA PHE A 91 1.90 -1.65 -8.77
C PHE A 91 3.44 -1.59 -8.72
N LEU A 92 4.10 -2.70 -8.35
CA LEU A 92 5.56 -2.76 -8.34
C LEU A 92 6.13 -2.78 -9.77
N LEU A 93 5.52 -3.54 -10.69
CA LEU A 93 5.93 -3.58 -12.09
C LEU A 93 5.79 -2.21 -12.77
N LEU A 94 4.74 -1.46 -12.42
CA LEU A 94 4.50 -0.11 -12.94
C LEU A 94 5.67 0.85 -12.63
N HIS A 95 6.30 0.71 -11.46
CA HIS A 95 7.49 1.50 -11.12
C HIS A 95 8.62 1.28 -12.14
N TYR A 96 8.95 0.03 -12.45
CA TYR A 96 10.01 -0.31 -13.40
C TYR A 96 9.65 0.04 -14.85
N LEU A 97 8.40 -0.22 -15.25
CA LEU A 97 7.90 0.13 -16.58
C LEU A 97 7.99 1.63 -16.85
N ARG A 98 7.62 2.48 -15.87
CA ARG A 98 7.75 3.93 -16.00
C ARG A 98 9.20 4.40 -16.01
N LYS A 99 10.08 3.72 -15.26
CA LYS A 99 11.52 4.01 -15.28
C LYS A 99 12.11 3.73 -16.66
N ALA A 100 11.74 2.60 -17.27
CA ALA A 100 12.15 2.20 -18.62
C ALA A 100 11.55 3.08 -19.74
N ASP A 101 10.31 3.57 -19.56
CA ASP A 101 9.64 4.41 -20.58
C ASP A 101 10.33 5.74 -20.85
N LYS A 102 11.25 6.19 -19.98
CA LYS A 102 12.13 7.34 -20.26
C LYS A 102 12.94 7.17 -21.55
N GLU A 103 13.21 5.93 -21.95
CA GLU A 103 13.89 5.60 -23.22
C GLU A 103 12.91 5.51 -24.41
N GLY A 104 11.61 5.39 -24.16
CA GLY A 104 10.54 5.34 -25.16
C GLY A 104 10.51 4.09 -26.05
N LYS A 105 11.32 3.07 -25.74
CA LYS A 105 11.53 1.86 -26.54
C LYS A 105 10.72 0.67 -26.04
N PHE A 106 10.52 -0.31 -26.92
CA PHE A 106 10.00 -1.61 -26.56
C PHE A 106 11.15 -2.47 -26.03
N GLN A 107 11.03 -2.94 -24.79
CA GLN A 107 12.09 -3.70 -24.10
C GLN A 107 11.54 -5.03 -23.58
N PRO A 108 12.35 -6.09 -23.56
CA PRO A 108 11.96 -7.35 -22.94
C PRO A 108 11.95 -7.19 -21.41
N LEU A 109 11.14 -7.99 -20.73
CA LEU A 109 10.80 -7.77 -19.32
C LEU A 109 12.01 -7.93 -18.37
N ASP A 110 12.95 -8.80 -18.74
CA ASP A 110 14.23 -9.01 -18.06
C ASP A 110 15.13 -7.76 -18.08
N GLN A 111 15.00 -6.91 -19.10
CA GLN A 111 15.71 -5.62 -19.18
C GLN A 111 14.96 -4.49 -18.48
N VAL A 112 13.63 -4.59 -18.36
CA VAL A 112 12.79 -3.59 -17.67
C VAL A 112 12.93 -3.72 -16.15
N VAL A 113 12.85 -4.95 -15.62
CA VAL A 113 12.84 -5.21 -14.17
C VAL A 113 14.27 -5.36 -13.64
N VAL A 114 15.04 -4.27 -13.74
CA VAL A 114 16.44 -4.20 -13.28
C VAL A 114 16.59 -3.08 -12.26
N ASP A 115 17.15 -3.43 -11.09
CA ASP A 115 17.44 -2.47 -10.03
C ASP A 115 18.71 -2.84 -9.26
N ASP A 116 19.71 -1.95 -9.33
CA ASP A 116 20.99 -2.13 -8.64
C ASP A 116 20.85 -1.97 -7.11
N MET A 117 19.91 -1.15 -6.65
CA MET A 117 19.66 -0.93 -5.22
C MET A 117 18.80 -2.05 -4.62
N PHE A 118 17.89 -2.63 -5.42
CA PHE A 118 16.94 -3.65 -5.00
C PHE A 118 16.99 -4.89 -5.91
N PRO A 119 18.08 -5.69 -5.89
CA PRO A 119 18.29 -6.81 -6.83
C PRO A 119 17.25 -7.94 -6.73
N ASN A 120 16.48 -7.99 -5.64
CA ASN A 120 15.38 -8.95 -5.48
C ASN A 120 14.18 -8.65 -6.40
N CYS A 121 14.20 -7.57 -7.19
CA CYS A 121 13.18 -7.26 -8.20
C CYS A 121 12.97 -8.40 -9.21
N ILE A 122 13.99 -9.23 -9.46
CA ILE A 122 13.93 -10.44 -10.30
C ILE A 122 12.84 -11.41 -9.83
N LEU A 123 12.45 -11.40 -8.55
CA LEU A 123 11.37 -12.25 -8.05
C LEU A 123 10.02 -11.90 -8.67
N LEU A 124 9.82 -10.67 -9.12
CA LEU A 124 8.59 -10.25 -9.83
C LEU A 124 8.43 -10.97 -11.16
N LEU A 125 9.53 -11.37 -11.81
CA LEU A 125 9.52 -12.13 -13.05
C LEU A 125 9.04 -13.58 -12.86
N LYS A 126 9.08 -14.08 -11.62
CA LYS A 126 8.65 -15.44 -11.27
C LYS A 126 7.16 -15.54 -10.94
N LEU A 127 6.43 -14.43 -11.02
CA LEU A 127 5.00 -14.41 -10.72
C LEU A 127 4.19 -15.11 -11.81
N PRO A 128 3.12 -15.85 -11.45
CA PRO A 128 2.28 -16.53 -12.41
C PRO A 128 1.50 -15.53 -13.25
N GLU A 129 1.17 -15.90 -14.48
CA GLU A 129 0.29 -15.14 -15.38
C GLU A 129 0.73 -13.68 -15.64
N LEU A 130 2.04 -13.43 -15.52
CA LEU A 130 2.63 -12.10 -15.65
C LEU A 130 2.28 -11.41 -16.98
N GLU A 131 2.22 -12.18 -18.06
CA GLU A 131 1.81 -11.66 -19.37
C GLU A 131 0.40 -11.05 -19.34
N LYS A 132 -0.57 -11.74 -18.72
CA LYS A 132 -1.94 -11.23 -18.61
C LYS A 132 -2.00 -9.98 -17.73
N LEU A 133 -1.18 -9.92 -16.68
CA LEU A 133 -1.09 -8.74 -15.83
C LEU A 133 -0.54 -7.54 -16.61
N LEU A 134 0.55 -7.73 -17.36
CA LEU A 134 1.21 -6.67 -18.13
C LEU A 134 0.31 -6.07 -19.21
N GLN A 135 -0.54 -6.86 -19.87
CA GLN A 135 -1.49 -6.38 -20.89
C GLN A 135 -2.36 -5.19 -20.45
N HIS A 136 -2.61 -5.06 -19.14
CA HIS A 136 -3.40 -3.99 -18.54
C HIS A 136 -2.68 -2.63 -18.48
N VAL A 137 -1.34 -2.61 -18.54
CA VAL A 137 -0.53 -1.39 -18.37
C VAL A 137 0.46 -1.16 -19.50
N THR A 138 0.74 -2.18 -20.33
CA THR A 138 1.71 -2.11 -21.44
C THR A 138 1.10 -2.35 -22.81
N GLU A 139 1.77 -1.81 -23.81
CA GLU A 139 1.69 -2.23 -25.20
C GLU A 139 2.68 -3.37 -25.46
N GLU A 140 2.20 -4.41 -26.15
CA GLU A 140 2.99 -5.61 -26.43
C GLU A 140 3.34 -5.64 -27.92
N LYS A 141 4.59 -5.97 -28.22
CA LYS A 141 5.04 -6.34 -29.56
C LYS A 141 5.74 -7.67 -29.49
N GLU A 142 5.37 -8.57 -30.38
CA GLU A 142 6.05 -9.85 -30.52
C GLU A 142 6.92 -9.82 -31.78
N ILE A 143 8.22 -10.06 -31.61
CA ILE A 143 9.19 -10.17 -32.70
C ILE A 143 10.02 -11.42 -32.43
N ASP A 144 10.06 -12.34 -33.39
CA ASP A 144 10.84 -13.58 -33.32
C ASP A 144 10.59 -14.39 -32.03
N LYS A 145 9.30 -14.60 -31.70
CA LYS A 145 8.83 -15.32 -30.49
C LYS A 145 9.26 -14.70 -29.15
N LYS A 146 9.82 -13.48 -29.17
CA LYS A 146 10.13 -12.69 -27.98
C LYS A 146 9.13 -11.56 -27.85
N LYS A 147 8.60 -11.39 -26.63
CA LYS A 147 7.68 -10.31 -26.30
C LYS A 147 8.46 -9.11 -25.77
N TYR A 148 8.12 -7.95 -26.30
CA TYR A 148 8.64 -6.66 -25.88
C TYR A 148 7.50 -5.82 -25.36
N TYR A 149 7.75 -5.13 -24.27
CA TYR A 149 6.77 -4.36 -23.53
C TYR A 149 7.15 -2.89 -23.57
N LYS A 150 6.15 -2.03 -23.72
CA LYS A 150 6.28 -0.59 -23.56
C LYS A 150 5.17 -0.09 -22.66
N TYR A 151 5.50 0.80 -21.73
CA TYR A 151 4.50 1.41 -20.85
C TYR A 151 3.46 2.21 -21.65
N SER A 152 2.18 2.07 -21.28
CA SER A 152 1.08 2.82 -21.88
C SER A 152 0.26 3.53 -20.80
N LYS A 153 0.32 4.86 -20.79
CA LYS A 153 -0.39 5.70 -19.83
C LYS A 153 -1.91 5.52 -19.93
N GLU A 154 -2.45 5.44 -21.14
CA GLU A 154 -3.90 5.30 -21.36
C GLU A 154 -4.45 4.00 -20.76
N LYS A 155 -3.78 2.87 -21.03
CA LYS A 155 -4.16 1.57 -20.46
C LYS A 155 -4.07 1.57 -18.93
N THR A 156 -3.02 2.17 -18.40
CA THR A 156 -2.79 2.27 -16.96
C THR A 156 -3.91 3.03 -16.26
N ILE A 157 -4.37 4.16 -16.81
CA ILE A 157 -5.49 4.92 -16.24
C ILE A 157 -6.79 4.11 -16.26
N LYS A 158 -7.08 3.40 -17.36
CA LYS A 158 -8.26 2.50 -17.45
C LYS A 158 -8.18 1.34 -16.44
N TRP A 159 -6.98 0.82 -16.18
CA TRP A 159 -6.78 -0.19 -15.15
C TRP A 159 -6.96 0.37 -13.73
N LEU A 160 -6.42 1.57 -13.45
CA LEU A 160 -6.58 2.26 -12.17
C LEU A 160 -8.05 2.61 -11.88
N GLU A 161 -8.81 3.05 -12.89
CA GLU A 161 -10.26 3.26 -12.76
C GLU A 161 -10.97 1.99 -12.28
N LYS A 162 -10.65 0.83 -12.87
CA LYS A 162 -11.20 -0.46 -12.42
C LYS A 162 -10.80 -0.79 -10.99
N LYS A 163 -9.57 -0.46 -10.57
CA LYS A 163 -9.11 -0.65 -9.19
C LYS A 163 -9.85 0.23 -8.20
N VAL A 164 -10.08 1.50 -8.55
CA VAL A 164 -10.89 2.42 -7.73
C VAL A 164 -12.29 1.86 -7.55
N ASN A 165 -12.94 1.43 -8.63
CA ASN A 165 -14.28 0.82 -8.55
C ASN A 165 -14.32 -0.47 -7.71
N GLN A 166 -13.28 -1.31 -7.81
CA GLN A 166 -13.14 -2.49 -6.94
C GLN A 166 -13.03 -2.12 -5.46
N ILE A 167 -12.26 -1.08 -5.14
CA ILE A 167 -12.10 -0.58 -3.77
C ILE A 167 -13.42 0.02 -3.27
N VAL A 168 -14.11 0.82 -4.07
CA VAL A 168 -15.44 1.37 -3.71
C VAL A 168 -16.42 0.25 -3.37
N ALA A 169 -16.48 -0.82 -4.18
CA ALA A 169 -17.30 -1.98 -3.88
C ALA A 169 -16.90 -2.63 -2.55
N ALA A 170 -15.60 -2.83 -2.32
CA ALA A 170 -15.10 -3.40 -1.07
C ALA A 170 -15.39 -2.52 0.16
N LEU A 171 -15.29 -1.19 0.04
CA LEU A 171 -15.60 -0.25 1.11
C LEU A 171 -17.08 -0.33 1.50
N LYS A 172 -17.97 -0.41 0.50
CA LYS A 172 -19.41 -0.60 0.71
C LYS A 172 -19.72 -1.92 1.38
N THR A 173 -19.11 -3.02 0.94
CA THR A 173 -19.31 -4.36 1.55
C THR A 173 -18.80 -4.43 2.98
N ASN A 174 -17.68 -3.78 3.29
CA ASN A 174 -17.10 -3.78 4.64
C ASN A 174 -17.67 -2.66 5.55
N HIS A 175 -18.67 -1.91 5.08
CA HIS A 175 -19.31 -0.80 5.80
C HIS A 175 -18.31 0.22 6.38
N VAL A 176 -17.26 0.54 5.62
CA VAL A 176 -16.26 1.53 6.03
C VAL A 176 -16.87 2.93 5.95
N ASN A 177 -16.74 3.71 7.02
CA ASN A 177 -17.21 5.09 7.02
C ASN A 177 -16.25 5.99 6.24
N VAL A 178 -16.73 6.56 5.13
CA VAL A 178 -15.96 7.43 4.22
C VAL A 178 -16.28 8.92 4.38
N SER A 179 -17.16 9.30 5.31
CA SER A 179 -17.58 10.70 5.44
C SER A 179 -16.43 11.62 5.85
N ALA A 180 -16.25 12.72 5.13
CA ALA A 180 -15.19 13.71 5.36
C ALA A 180 -15.24 14.36 6.77
N ARG A 181 -16.36 14.23 7.48
CA ARG A 181 -16.51 14.56 8.89
C ARG A 181 -16.73 13.28 9.69
N VAL A 182 -15.64 12.77 10.28
CA VAL A 182 -15.72 11.84 11.40
C VAL A 182 -16.22 12.63 12.62
N GLN A 183 -17.53 12.87 12.69
CA GLN A 183 -18.16 13.06 13.99
C GLN A 183 -18.13 11.68 14.66
N ALA A 184 -17.58 11.64 15.88
CA ALA A 184 -17.60 10.44 16.72
C ALA A 184 -18.99 9.79 16.68
N THR A 185 -19.04 8.46 16.77
CA THR A 185 -20.22 7.59 16.63
C THR A 185 -21.40 7.87 17.58
N ALA A 186 -21.39 9.00 18.30
CA ALA A 186 -22.37 9.42 19.30
C ALA A 186 -23.39 10.48 18.81
N PHE A 187 -23.27 11.03 17.59
CA PHE A 187 -24.23 12.02 17.09
C PHE A 187 -24.73 11.66 15.68
N PHE A 188 -25.92 11.09 15.60
CA PHE A 188 -26.66 10.99 14.35
C PHE A 188 -27.46 12.27 14.17
N SER A 189 -27.08 13.11 13.21
CA SER A 189 -27.94 14.18 12.68
C SER A 189 -28.35 13.79 11.27
N GLY A 190 -29.66 13.85 11.04
CA GLY A 190 -30.36 13.23 9.93
C GLY A 190 -30.05 13.79 8.55
N ASP A 191 -30.14 12.86 7.59
CA ASP A 191 -30.67 13.00 6.24
C ASP A 191 -30.35 14.28 5.46
N GLN A 192 -29.27 14.23 4.67
CA GLN A 192 -29.23 14.79 3.31
C GLN A 192 -28.27 13.96 2.42
N ALA A 193 -28.65 13.90 1.13
CA ALA A 193 -27.84 13.54 -0.05
C ALA A 193 -27.50 12.05 -0.28
N SER A 194 -28.23 11.45 -1.21
CA SER A 194 -27.88 10.17 -1.84
C SER A 194 -26.76 10.29 -2.89
N SER A 195 -26.43 11.51 -3.36
CA SER A 195 -25.37 11.77 -4.35
C SER A 195 -23.99 11.96 -3.70
N ASP A 196 -23.92 12.73 -2.60
CA ASP A 196 -22.65 13.08 -1.93
C ASP A 196 -21.89 11.86 -1.39
N LYS A 197 -22.59 10.75 -1.12
CA LYS A 197 -21.97 9.52 -0.61
C LYS A 197 -21.08 8.84 -1.66
N GLU A 198 -21.48 8.82 -2.94
CA GLU A 198 -20.74 8.07 -3.96
C GLU A 198 -19.42 8.77 -4.29
N GLU A 199 -19.45 10.09 -4.43
CA GLU A 199 -18.27 10.92 -4.67
C GLU A 199 -17.26 10.80 -3.52
N ASP A 200 -17.74 10.77 -2.27
CA ASP A 200 -16.91 10.53 -1.08
C ASP A 200 -16.22 9.15 -1.12
N TYR A 201 -16.93 8.09 -1.53
CA TYR A 201 -16.31 6.77 -1.71
C TYR A 201 -15.23 6.79 -2.79
N ILE A 202 -15.46 7.47 -3.91
CA ILE A 202 -14.48 7.55 -5.01
C ILE A 202 -13.26 8.36 -4.57
N CYS A 203 -13.45 9.49 -3.88
CA CYS A 203 -12.36 10.28 -3.30
C CYS A 203 -11.54 9.47 -2.30
N TYR A 204 -12.20 8.74 -1.39
CA TYR A 204 -11.51 7.89 -0.42
C TYR A 204 -10.74 6.75 -1.09
N ALA A 205 -11.35 6.09 -2.09
CA ALA A 205 -10.72 5.03 -2.86
C ALA A 205 -9.52 5.54 -3.68
N HIS A 206 -9.63 6.73 -4.29
CA HIS A 206 -8.51 7.41 -4.96
C HIS A 206 -7.35 7.64 -3.99
N GLY A 207 -7.63 8.14 -2.78
CA GLY A 207 -6.63 8.32 -1.73
C GLY A 207 -5.91 7.01 -1.39
N LEU A 208 -6.64 5.91 -1.21
CA LEU A 208 -6.04 4.58 -0.95
C LEU A 208 -5.15 4.11 -2.10
N VAL A 209 -5.55 4.35 -3.35
CA VAL A 209 -4.73 3.99 -4.52
C VAL A 209 -3.49 4.88 -4.63
N SER A 210 -3.60 6.16 -4.26
CA SER A 210 -2.50 7.13 -4.31
C SER A 210 -1.28 6.72 -3.48
N ASP A 211 -1.48 5.92 -2.42
CA ASP A 211 -0.40 5.37 -1.60
C ASP A 211 0.44 4.30 -2.32
N TYR A 212 -0.04 3.80 -3.47
CA TYR A 212 0.62 2.75 -4.28
C TYR A 212 1.09 3.24 -5.65
N ILE A 213 0.80 4.49 -6.03
CA ILE A 213 1.22 5.07 -7.30
C ILE A 213 1.97 6.39 -7.10
N PRO A 214 2.90 6.76 -7.98
CA PRO A 214 3.56 8.06 -7.86
C PRO A 214 2.58 9.22 -8.11
N ARG A 215 2.90 10.39 -7.54
CA ARG A 215 2.04 11.59 -7.56
C ARG A 215 1.53 11.97 -8.94
N GLU A 216 2.37 11.89 -9.97
CA GLU A 216 1.97 12.30 -11.32
C GLU A 216 0.79 11.46 -11.85
N LEU A 217 0.80 10.15 -11.56
CA LEU A 217 -0.31 9.25 -11.94
C LEU A 217 -1.55 9.47 -11.09
N SER A 218 -1.37 9.81 -9.81
CA SER A 218 -2.48 10.16 -8.93
C SER A 218 -3.23 11.40 -9.45
N ASP A 219 -2.50 12.41 -9.92
CA ASP A 219 -3.08 13.63 -10.48
C ASP A 219 -3.80 13.36 -11.81
N ASP A 220 -3.20 12.54 -12.68
CA ASP A 220 -3.83 12.11 -13.93
C ASP A 220 -5.13 11.32 -13.68
N LEU A 221 -5.12 10.43 -12.68
CA LEU A 221 -6.29 9.65 -12.28
C LEU A 221 -7.39 10.55 -11.70
N CYS A 222 -7.02 11.54 -10.88
CA CYS A 222 -7.95 12.51 -10.31
C CYS A 222 -8.68 13.30 -11.42
N LYS A 223 -7.92 13.80 -12.41
CA LYS A 223 -8.46 14.49 -13.59
C LYS A 223 -9.37 13.60 -14.41
N TYR A 224 -8.98 12.33 -14.60
CA TYR A 224 -9.77 11.37 -15.37
C TYR A 224 -11.10 11.02 -14.68
N LEU A 225 -11.08 10.85 -13.35
CA LEU A 225 -12.27 10.58 -12.54
C LEU A 225 -13.15 11.82 -12.30
N LYS A 226 -12.69 13.02 -12.73
CA LYS A 226 -13.37 14.31 -12.53
C LYS A 226 -13.66 14.60 -11.05
N LEU A 227 -12.75 14.20 -10.17
CA LEU A 227 -12.91 14.47 -8.74
C LEU A 227 -12.71 15.96 -8.46
N PRO A 228 -13.40 16.53 -7.46
CA PRO A 228 -13.10 17.89 -7.01
C PRO A 228 -11.62 17.95 -6.61
N GLU A 229 -10.86 18.89 -7.17
CA GLU A 229 -9.49 19.13 -6.69
C GLU A 229 -9.56 19.38 -5.17
N PRO A 230 -8.65 18.79 -4.37
CA PRO A 230 -8.65 19.00 -2.94
C PRO A 230 -8.43 20.48 -2.70
N SER A 231 -9.51 21.18 -2.32
CA SER A 231 -9.42 22.57 -1.88
C SER A 231 -8.32 22.67 -0.83
N ALA A 232 -7.38 23.58 -1.08
CA ALA A 232 -6.28 23.88 -0.19
C ALA A 232 -6.80 23.95 1.25
N SER A 233 -6.09 23.26 2.15
CA SER A 233 -6.32 23.22 3.60
C SER A 233 -7.05 24.47 4.11
N LEU A 234 -8.32 24.32 4.50
CA LEU A 234 -9.00 25.36 5.27
C LEU A 234 -8.19 25.61 6.55
N PRO A 235 -7.94 26.87 6.92
CA PRO A 235 -7.13 27.20 8.09
C PRO A 235 -7.81 26.61 9.33
N ASN A 236 -7.01 25.92 10.15
CA ASN A 236 -7.44 25.41 11.45
C ASN A 236 -8.19 26.51 12.23
N PRO A 237 -9.37 26.25 12.79
CA PRO A 237 -10.05 27.22 13.63
C PRO A 237 -9.17 27.55 14.84
N PRO A 238 -9.11 28.82 15.27
CA PRO A 238 -8.20 29.26 16.32
C PRO A 238 -8.47 28.48 17.60
N SER A 239 -7.44 27.78 18.08
CA SER A 239 -7.49 27.09 19.37
C SER A 239 -7.80 28.12 20.46
N LYS A 240 -8.95 27.95 21.14
CA LYS A 240 -9.30 28.73 22.32
C LYS A 240 -8.17 28.58 23.35
N VAL A 241 -7.42 29.65 23.55
CA VAL A 241 -6.48 29.79 24.67
C VAL A 241 -7.31 29.67 25.94
N ALA A 242 -7.05 28.62 26.73
CA ALA A 242 -7.59 28.48 28.07
C ALA A 242 -7.00 29.59 28.95
N ALA A 243 -7.82 30.58 29.31
CA ALA A 243 -7.46 31.56 30.32
C ALA A 243 -7.27 30.83 31.66
N GLN A 244 -6.01 30.69 32.04
CA GLN A 244 -5.55 30.14 33.29
C GLN A 244 -6.08 31.02 34.43
N ARG A 245 -6.97 30.46 35.26
CA ARG A 245 -7.37 31.01 36.56
C ARG A 245 -6.10 31.26 37.39
N GLN A 246 -5.67 32.51 37.53
CA GLN A 246 -4.80 32.91 38.63
C GLN A 246 -5.64 32.99 39.91
N ARG A 247 -5.42 32.02 40.81
CA ARG A 247 -5.58 32.23 42.25
C ARG A 247 -4.27 32.82 42.78
N ARG A 248 -4.35 33.96 43.46
CA ARG A 248 -3.41 34.50 44.47
C ARG A 248 -4.09 35.75 45.07
N ASP A 249 -4.72 35.58 46.22
CA ASP A 249 -4.18 35.91 47.55
C ASP A 249 -4.40 37.40 47.90
N LYS A 250 -5.34 37.63 48.82
CA LYS A 250 -5.30 38.71 49.80
C LYS A 250 -6.00 38.25 51.07
#